data_AF-A0A7X7DLR6-F1
#
_entry.id   AF-A0A7X7DLR6-F1
#
_cell.length_a   1.000
_cell.length_b   1.000
_cell.length_c   1.000
_cell.angle_alpha   90.00
_cell.angle_beta   90.00
_cell.angle_gamma   90.00
#
_symmetry.space_group_name_H-M   'P 1'
#
loop_
_entity.id
_entity.type
_entity.pdbx_description
1 polymer ?
#
loop_
_entity_poly.entity_id
_entity_poly.type
_entity_poly.pdbx_seq_one_letter_code
_entity_poly.pdbx_strand_id
1 'polypeptide(L)'
;MLKSERVRFVFLIIFFFFSALIQIFGVASIAPFTTLLTNPEIIQTNKIFATIYNYFQFTDTKLFIEVVALGSMLMMILSNAIAVFTLWLTMRFSITIGNSLQCRLYENLLFRPYLYHKSINHSVSISTINQQAPRFVYMVLQPLLLFTSNVFLGLIILIGLLFLNPGISLGIGFVIGGAYFLTYHFIKRLLKKHGDVLTVRNVEVQKILTEGFIGIKEVTLNKLHRNFIEKYRNINLKGLNSSSILTLVGDIPKYVIETIAFSTIFIGAIIALQFDNNSSSIIVFLSIYA
;
A
#
# COMPACT_ATOMS: atom_id res chain seq x y z
N MET A 1 -5.75 20.61 10.19
CA MET A 1 -5.26 19.68 11.23
C MET A 1 -5.14 20.42 12.56
N LEU A 2 -5.63 19.81 13.63
CA LEU A 2 -5.34 20.27 15.00
C LEU A 2 -3.84 20.17 15.28
N LYS A 3 -3.34 20.97 16.24
CA LYS A 3 -1.93 20.90 16.68
C LYS A 3 -1.55 19.47 17.12
N SER A 4 -2.48 18.76 17.76
CA SER A 4 -2.32 17.35 18.17
C SER A 4 -2.22 16.37 17.00
N GLU A 5 -2.97 16.59 15.92
CA GLU A 5 -2.90 15.76 14.71
C GLU A 5 -1.57 15.95 13.97
N ARG A 6 -1.04 17.18 13.94
CA ARG A 6 0.28 17.47 13.34
C ARG A 6 1.40 16.75 14.08
N VAL A 7 1.40 16.76 15.40
CA VAL A 7 2.40 16.06 16.21
C VAL A 7 2.34 14.55 15.96
N ARG A 8 1.14 13.96 15.93
CA ARG A 8 0.96 12.53 15.60
C ARG A 8 1.43 12.20 14.18
N PHE A 9 1.19 13.08 13.22
CA PHE A 9 1.68 12.92 11.85
C PHE A 9 3.21 12.90 11.76
N VAL A 10 3.88 13.84 12.44
CA VAL A 10 5.34 13.88 12.50
C VAL A 10 5.91 12.62 13.16
N PHE A 11 5.30 12.17 14.26
CA PHE A 11 5.69 10.92 14.90
C PHE A 11 5.53 9.72 13.97
N LEU A 12 4.45 9.66 13.19
CA LEU A 12 4.21 8.60 12.21
C LEU A 12 5.27 8.59 11.10
N ILE A 13 5.66 9.75 10.57
CA ILE A 13 6.72 9.86 9.56
C ILE A 13 8.06 9.36 10.10
N ILE A 14 8.42 9.78 11.32
CA ILE A 14 9.64 9.32 11.99
C ILE A 14 9.59 7.79 12.15
N PHE A 15 8.43 7.26 12.55
CA PHE A 15 8.24 5.82 12.67
C PHE A 15 8.38 5.06 11.34
N PHE A 16 7.89 5.62 10.22
CA PHE A 16 8.10 5.03 8.89
C PHE A 16 9.58 4.88 8.54
N PHE A 17 10.40 5.89 8.86
CA PHE A 17 11.84 5.81 8.63
C PHE A 17 12.51 4.68 9.43
N PHE A 18 12.23 4.58 10.74
CA PHE A 18 12.78 3.51 11.58
C PHE A 18 12.27 2.12 11.17
N SER A 19 10.98 2.02 10.86
CA SER A 19 10.37 0.79 10.38
C SER A 19 11.04 0.29 9.10
N ALA A 20 11.27 1.19 8.14
CA ALA A 20 11.94 0.85 6.89
C ALA A 20 13.38 0.35 7.09
N LEU A 21 14.15 0.94 8.01
CA LEU A 21 15.49 0.44 8.36
C LEU A 21 15.44 -1.01 8.87
N ILE A 22 14.55 -1.30 9.83
CA ILE A 22 14.46 -2.63 10.42
C ILE A 22 13.95 -3.65 9.39
N GLN A 23 13.03 -3.24 8.51
CA GLN A 23 12.55 -4.09 7.43
C GLN A 23 13.67 -4.52 6.49
N ILE A 24 14.54 -3.60 6.11
CA ILE A 24 15.68 -3.88 5.25
C ILE A 24 16.67 -4.81 5.93
N PHE A 25 16.97 -4.62 7.21
CA PHE A 25 17.83 -5.56 7.94
C PHE A 25 17.23 -6.97 8.03
N GLY A 26 15.91 -7.09 8.19
CA GLY A 26 15.23 -8.39 8.19
C GLY A 26 15.25 -9.12 6.84
N VAL A 27 15.21 -8.39 5.72
CA VAL A 27 15.39 -9.00 4.39
C VAL A 27 16.87 -9.32 4.15
N ALA A 28 17.76 -8.39 4.49
CA ALA A 28 19.19 -8.55 4.31
C ALA A 28 19.79 -9.68 5.15
N SER A 29 19.17 -10.08 6.28
CA SER A 29 19.66 -11.19 7.10
C SER A 29 19.59 -12.55 6.40
N ILE A 30 18.79 -12.70 5.34
CA ILE A 30 18.76 -13.93 4.53
C ILE A 30 20.09 -14.15 3.79
N ALA A 31 20.76 -13.06 3.38
CA ALA A 31 22.00 -13.15 2.62
C ALA A 31 23.16 -13.82 3.40
N PRO A 32 23.49 -13.41 4.65
CA PRO A 32 24.48 -14.11 5.47
C PRO A 32 24.20 -15.61 5.61
N PHE A 33 22.95 -16.00 5.89
CA PHE A 33 22.58 -17.41 6.02
C PHE A 33 22.79 -18.19 4.71
N THR A 34 22.28 -17.68 3.59
CA THR A 34 22.41 -18.35 2.28
C THR A 34 23.86 -18.47 1.81
N THR A 35 24.67 -17.44 2.06
CA THR A 35 26.12 -17.48 1.74
C THR A 35 26.86 -18.54 2.56
N LEU A 36 26.61 -18.63 3.87
CA LEU A 36 27.23 -19.63 4.73
C LEU A 36 26.80 -21.06 4.39
N LEU A 37 25.54 -21.23 3.97
CA LEU A 37 25.01 -22.54 3.58
C LEU A 37 25.58 -23.02 2.23
N THR A 38 25.88 -22.10 1.32
CA THR A 38 26.42 -22.42 -0.02
C THR A 38 27.94 -22.56 -0.02
N ASN A 39 28.64 -21.76 0.80
CA ASN A 39 30.09 -21.82 0.94
C ASN A 39 30.52 -21.63 2.41
N PRO A 40 30.60 -22.72 3.19
CA PRO A 40 31.00 -22.66 4.60
C PRO A 40 32.43 -22.14 4.84
N GLU A 41 33.31 -22.21 3.83
CA GLU A 41 34.70 -21.76 3.96
C GLU A 41 34.81 -20.24 4.18
N ILE A 42 33.77 -19.47 3.81
CA ILE A 42 33.66 -18.02 4.02
C ILE A 42 33.81 -17.63 5.49
N ILE A 43 33.48 -18.53 6.43
CA ILE A 43 33.64 -18.30 7.87
C ILE A 43 35.09 -17.95 8.22
N GLN A 44 36.04 -18.58 7.53
CA GLN A 44 37.47 -18.38 7.79
C GLN A 44 38.07 -17.26 6.91
N THR A 45 37.53 -17.07 5.70
CA THR A 45 38.07 -16.08 4.75
C THR A 45 37.59 -14.65 5.03
N ASN A 46 36.37 -14.48 5.52
CA ASN A 46 35.78 -13.16 5.74
C ASN A 46 36.04 -12.69 7.18
N LYS A 47 36.71 -11.54 7.33
CA LYS A 47 37.03 -10.92 8.62
C LYS A 47 35.82 -10.77 9.54
N ILE A 48 34.64 -10.45 8.99
CA ILE A 48 33.42 -10.24 9.79
C ILE A 48 32.96 -11.56 10.40
N PHE A 49 32.80 -12.61 9.58
CA PHE A 49 32.38 -13.92 10.07
C PHE A 49 33.42 -14.55 11.00
N ALA A 50 34.71 -14.45 10.67
CA ALA A 50 35.80 -14.97 11.50
C ALA A 50 35.86 -14.30 12.88
N THR A 51 35.61 -12.98 12.95
CA THR A 51 35.58 -12.25 14.24
C THR A 51 34.41 -12.71 15.10
N ILE A 52 33.22 -12.85 14.51
CA ILE A 52 32.02 -13.32 15.23
C ILE A 52 32.21 -14.78 15.70
N TYR A 53 32.75 -15.64 14.82
CA TYR A 53 33.02 -17.04 15.11
C TYR A 53 33.99 -17.22 16.30
N ASN A 54 35.09 -16.46 16.29
CA ASN A 54 36.10 -16.50 17.34
C ASN A 54 35.63 -15.82 18.64
N TYR A 55 34.84 -14.74 18.56
CA TYR A 55 34.31 -14.05 19.74
C TYR A 55 33.34 -14.92 20.54
N PHE A 56 32.46 -15.65 19.86
CA PHE A 56 31.53 -16.58 20.49
C PHE A 56 32.15 -17.98 20.75
N GLN A 57 33.42 -18.17 20.42
CA GLN A 57 34.19 -19.42 20.61
C GLN A 57 33.49 -20.65 20.05
N PHE A 58 32.92 -20.55 18.85
CA PHE A 58 32.31 -21.71 18.20
C PHE A 58 33.38 -22.75 17.83
N THR A 59 33.11 -24.01 18.15
CA THR A 59 33.99 -25.16 17.85
C THR A 59 33.53 -25.94 16.62
N ASP A 60 32.24 -25.88 16.29
CA ASP A 60 31.65 -26.56 15.13
C ASP A 60 31.07 -25.53 14.13
N THR A 61 31.44 -25.69 12.86
CA THR A 61 30.93 -24.91 11.74
C THR A 61 29.43 -25.09 11.56
N LYS A 62 28.89 -26.29 11.82
CA LYS A 62 27.44 -26.56 11.71
C LYS A 62 26.65 -25.76 12.74
N LEU A 63 27.11 -25.75 14.00
CA LEU A 63 26.47 -24.98 15.08
C LEU A 63 26.46 -23.47 14.77
N PHE A 64 27.54 -22.94 14.18
CA PHE A 64 27.57 -21.54 13.76
C PHE A 64 26.53 -21.23 12.67
N ILE A 65 26.40 -22.09 11.66
CA ILE A 65 25.39 -21.94 10.60
C ILE A 65 23.97 -22.01 11.18
N GLU A 66 23.70 -22.93 12.11
CA GLU A 66 22.41 -23.05 12.81
C GLU A 66 22.08 -21.78 13.61
N VAL A 67 23.05 -21.20 14.32
CA VAL A 67 22.85 -19.95 15.07
C VAL A 67 22.59 -18.76 14.13
N VAL A 68 23.32 -18.66 13.02
CA VAL A 68 23.05 -17.61 12.02
C VAL A 68 21.68 -17.79 11.37
N ALA A 69 21.27 -19.04 11.10
CA ALA A 69 19.94 -19.35 10.59
C ALA A 69 18.84 -18.89 11.58
N LEU A 70 18.96 -19.26 12.85
CA LEU A 70 18.02 -18.85 13.91
C LEU A 70 18.00 -17.33 14.09
N GLY A 71 19.16 -16.67 14.08
CA GLY A 71 19.25 -15.22 14.14
C GLY A 71 18.57 -14.52 12.96
N SER A 72 18.76 -15.04 11.75
CA SER A 72 18.12 -14.53 10.53
C SER A 72 16.60 -14.73 10.56
N MET A 73 16.14 -15.89 11.04
CA MET A 73 14.72 -16.17 11.25
C MET A 73 14.10 -15.21 12.27
N LEU A 74 14.73 -15.00 13.42
CA LEU A 74 14.26 -14.05 14.44
C LEU A 74 14.21 -12.62 13.90
N MET A 75 15.22 -12.20 13.14
CA MET A 75 15.25 -10.86 12.54
C MET A 75 14.14 -10.68 11.50
N MET A 76 13.85 -11.70 10.71
CA MET A 76 12.73 -11.69 9.77
C MET A 76 11.38 -11.59 10.48
N ILE A 77 11.19 -12.33 11.59
CA ILE A 77 9.97 -12.26 12.41
C ILE A 77 9.80 -10.84 13.00
N LEU A 78 10.87 -10.26 13.55
CA LEU A 78 10.86 -8.90 14.10
C LEU A 78 10.54 -7.86 13.02
N SER A 79 11.17 -7.97 11.85
CA SER A 79 10.91 -7.11 10.69
C SER A 79 9.43 -7.15 10.28
N ASN A 80 8.86 -8.35 10.15
CA ASN A 80 7.44 -8.52 9.80
C ASN A 80 6.51 -8.00 10.90
N ALA A 81 6.84 -8.20 12.18
CA ALA A 81 6.06 -7.67 13.29
C ALA A 81 6.03 -6.12 13.26
N ILE A 82 7.16 -5.49 12.93
CA ILE A 82 7.26 -4.03 12.79
C ILE A 82 6.48 -3.55 11.55
N ALA A 83 6.50 -4.29 10.45
CA ALA A 83 5.68 -3.98 9.28
C ALA A 83 4.17 -4.01 9.61
N VAL A 84 3.71 -5.04 10.33
CA VAL A 84 2.33 -5.15 10.81
C VAL A 84 1.98 -3.99 11.75
N PHE A 85 2.87 -3.64 12.68
CA PHE A 85 2.65 -2.52 13.59
C PHE A 85 2.61 -1.17 12.86
N THR A 86 3.41 -1.00 11.81
CA THR A 86 3.38 0.19 10.92
C THR A 86 2.05 0.31 10.19
N LEU A 87 1.55 -0.81 9.66
CA LEU A 87 0.24 -0.87 9.03
C LEU A 87 -0.86 -0.49 10.03
N TRP A 88 -0.84 -1.07 11.23
CA TRP A 88 -1.81 -0.77 12.28
C TRP A 88 -1.79 0.72 12.68
N LEU A 89 -0.61 1.30 12.89
CA LEU A 89 -0.46 2.74 13.18
C LEU A 89 -1.05 3.60 12.06
N THR A 90 -0.77 3.24 10.81
CA THR A 90 -1.29 3.94 9.62
C THR A 90 -2.82 3.89 9.57
N MET A 91 -3.42 2.73 9.82
CA MET A 91 -4.88 2.58 9.87
C MET A 91 -5.48 3.42 11.02
N ARG A 92 -4.90 3.31 12.22
CA ARG A 92 -5.39 4.02 13.41
C ARG A 92 -5.34 5.53 13.25
N PHE A 93 -4.26 6.03 12.67
CA PHE A 93 -4.09 7.45 12.37
C PHE A 93 -5.10 7.93 11.32
N SER A 94 -5.28 7.16 10.24
CA SER A 94 -6.25 7.47 9.18
C SER A 94 -7.68 7.57 9.73
N ILE A 95 -8.10 6.61 10.56
CA ILE A 95 -9.43 6.60 11.19
C ILE A 95 -9.60 7.79 12.12
N THR A 96 -8.56 8.15 12.88
CA THR A 96 -8.61 9.31 13.79
C THR A 96 -8.86 10.61 13.02
N ILE A 97 -8.14 10.82 11.91
CA ILE A 97 -8.37 11.97 11.02
C ILE A 97 -9.77 11.90 10.42
N GLY A 98 -10.21 10.72 9.98
CA GLY A 98 -11.54 10.51 9.42
C GLY A 98 -12.67 10.89 10.37
N ASN A 99 -12.55 10.49 11.65
CA ASN A 99 -13.50 10.86 12.68
C ASN A 99 -13.51 12.38 12.92
N SER A 100 -12.33 12.99 13.10
CA SER A 100 -12.19 14.43 13.27
C SER A 100 -12.81 15.21 12.10
N LEU A 101 -12.57 14.76 10.86
CA LEU A 101 -13.15 15.34 9.65
C LEU A 101 -14.68 15.25 9.64
N GLN A 102 -15.24 14.07 9.90
CA GLN A 102 -16.69 13.86 9.92
C GLN A 102 -17.38 14.68 11.02
N CYS A 103 -16.82 14.71 12.23
CA CYS A 103 -17.34 15.53 13.32
C CYS A 103 -17.37 17.02 12.94
N ARG A 104 -16.29 17.54 12.35
CA ARG A 104 -16.21 18.96 11.92
C ARG A 104 -17.18 19.30 10.79
N LEU A 105 -17.36 18.39 9.83
CA LEU A 105 -18.33 18.58 8.75
C LEU A 105 -19.74 18.66 9.32
N TYR A 106 -20.09 17.75 10.24
CA TYR A 106 -21.39 17.74 10.89
C TYR A 106 -21.61 18.97 11.77
N GLU A 107 -20.63 19.33 12.59
CA GLU A 107 -20.65 20.53 13.44
C GLU A 107 -20.84 21.80 12.59
N ASN A 108 -20.05 21.97 11.53
CA ASN A 108 -20.16 23.13 10.65
C ASN A 108 -21.56 23.21 10.00
N LEU A 109 -22.14 22.06 9.63
CA LEU A 109 -23.48 22.00 9.06
C LEU A 109 -24.56 22.38 10.07
N LEU A 110 -24.46 21.94 11.33
CA LEU A 110 -25.43 22.26 12.38
C LEU A 110 -25.43 23.73 12.78
N PHE A 111 -24.27 24.38 12.78
CA PHE A 111 -24.15 25.80 13.14
C PHE A 111 -24.49 26.77 11.99
N ARG A 112 -25.01 26.30 10.85
CA ARG A 112 -25.43 27.17 9.75
C ARG A 112 -26.73 27.92 10.07
N PRO A 113 -26.95 29.11 9.49
CA PRO A 113 -28.18 29.86 9.71
C PRO A 113 -29.39 29.10 9.15
N TYR A 114 -30.56 29.27 9.78
CA TYR A 114 -31.80 28.59 9.38
C TYR A 114 -32.14 28.72 7.88
N LEU A 115 -31.87 29.88 7.27
CA LEU A 115 -32.08 30.12 5.84
C LEU A 115 -31.28 29.16 4.94
N TYR A 116 -30.09 28.74 5.37
CA TYR A 116 -29.28 27.73 4.67
C TYR A 116 -29.97 26.36 4.72
N HIS A 117 -30.50 25.97 5.88
CA HIS A 117 -31.21 24.71 6.03
C HIS A 117 -32.48 24.64 5.18
N LYS A 118 -33.20 25.76 5.03
CA LYS A 118 -34.42 25.82 4.21
C LYS A 118 -34.16 25.78 2.71
N SER A 119 -32.97 26.16 2.26
CA SER A 119 -32.63 26.32 0.83
C SER A 119 -31.88 25.16 0.21
N ILE A 120 -31.42 24.18 1.00
CA ILE A 120 -30.52 23.12 0.52
C ILE A 120 -31.14 21.73 0.54
N ASN A 121 -30.74 20.89 -0.41
CA ASN A 121 -31.07 19.47 -0.40
C ASN A 121 -30.16 18.73 0.59
N HIS A 122 -30.75 18.24 1.69
CA HIS A 122 -30.03 17.49 2.73
C HIS A 122 -29.41 16.18 2.22
N SER A 123 -29.91 15.58 1.13
CA SER A 123 -29.32 14.35 0.57
C SER A 123 -27.85 14.52 0.16
N VAL A 124 -27.46 15.71 -0.30
CA VAL A 124 -26.06 16.01 -0.66
C VAL A 124 -25.20 16.09 0.61
N SER A 125 -25.65 16.81 1.63
CA SER A 125 -24.91 16.95 2.89
C SER A 125 -24.77 15.61 3.62
N ILE A 126 -25.85 14.82 3.67
CA ILE A 126 -25.86 13.49 4.29
C ILE A 126 -24.92 12.54 3.54
N SER A 127 -25.01 12.48 2.21
CA SER A 127 -24.10 11.63 1.40
C SER A 127 -22.64 12.09 1.49
N THR A 128 -22.38 13.39 1.67
CA THR A 128 -21.04 13.91 1.88
C THR A 128 -20.44 13.40 3.18
N ILE A 129 -21.17 13.49 4.29
CA ILE A 129 -20.70 13.02 5.60
C ILE A 129 -20.57 11.49 5.63
N ASN A 130 -21.59 10.75 5.22
CA ASN A 130 -21.65 9.30 5.40
C ASN A 130 -20.94 8.50 4.30
N GLN A 131 -20.72 9.07 3.12
CA GLN A 131 -20.14 8.33 1.98
C GLN A 131 -18.85 8.99 1.50
N GLN A 132 -18.85 10.29 1.21
CA GLN A 132 -17.66 10.95 0.63
C GLN A 132 -16.52 11.13 1.63
N ALA A 133 -16.80 11.52 2.88
CA ALA A 133 -15.76 11.69 3.89
C ALA A 133 -15.05 10.36 4.25
N PRO A 134 -15.77 9.25 4.54
CA PRO A 134 -15.13 7.93 4.68
C PRO A 134 -14.37 7.52 3.42
N ARG A 135 -14.94 7.74 2.23
CA ARG A 135 -14.26 7.43 0.97
C ARG A 135 -12.93 8.17 0.83
N PHE A 136 -12.88 9.46 1.18
CA PHE A 136 -11.62 10.21 1.20
C PHE A 136 -10.59 9.59 2.15
N VAL A 137 -11.03 9.17 3.35
CA VAL A 137 -10.13 8.56 4.33
C VAL A 137 -9.56 7.22 3.82
N TYR A 138 -10.42 6.33 3.35
CA TYR A 138 -10.03 4.98 2.95
C TYR A 138 -9.41 4.89 1.55
N MET A 139 -9.85 5.72 0.59
CA MET A 139 -9.37 5.64 -0.80
C MET A 139 -8.31 6.69 -1.14
N VAL A 140 -8.07 7.69 -0.28
CA VAL A 140 -7.06 8.74 -0.55
C VAL A 140 -6.05 8.84 0.58
N LEU A 141 -6.49 9.14 1.80
CA LEU A 141 -5.58 9.39 2.92
C LEU A 141 -4.77 8.14 3.29
N GLN A 142 -5.44 7.01 3.50
CA GLN A 142 -4.78 5.77 3.89
C GLN A 142 -3.80 5.25 2.81
N PRO A 143 -4.17 5.16 1.51
CA PRO A 143 -3.24 4.80 0.46
C PRO A 143 -2.06 5.77 0.34
N LEU A 144 -2.28 7.07 0.56
CA LEU A 144 -1.20 8.06 0.52
C LEU A 144 -0.20 7.86 1.67
N LEU A 145 -0.68 7.54 2.88
CA LEU A 145 0.19 7.23 4.01
C LEU A 145 0.99 5.93 3.77
N LEU A 146 0.33 4.88 3.26
CA LEU A 146 1.01 3.65 2.87
C LEU A 146 2.04 3.89 1.78
N PHE A 147 1.71 4.70 0.77
CA PHE A 147 2.65 5.13 -0.26
C PHE A 147 3.86 5.83 0.36
N THR A 148 3.67 6.78 1.29
CA THR A 148 4.80 7.44 1.94
C THR A 148 5.67 6.46 2.73
N SER A 149 5.08 5.50 3.45
CA SER A 149 5.81 4.45 4.15
C SER A 149 6.66 3.61 3.17
N ASN A 150 6.07 3.21 2.05
CA ASN A 150 6.76 2.41 1.03
C ASN A 150 7.84 3.21 0.28
N VAL A 151 7.66 4.53 0.11
CA VAL A 151 8.69 5.41 -0.45
C VAL A 151 9.90 5.49 0.49
N PHE A 152 9.72 5.59 1.80
CA PHE A 152 10.84 5.54 2.75
C PHE A 152 11.62 4.22 2.62
N LEU A 153 10.91 3.09 2.56
CA LEU A 153 11.51 1.78 2.34
C LEU A 153 12.27 1.72 1.01
N GLY A 154 11.63 2.12 -0.09
CA GLY A 154 12.25 2.13 -1.41
C GLY A 154 13.47 3.05 -1.49
N LEU A 155 13.43 4.21 -0.85
CA LEU A 155 14.56 5.14 -0.78
C LEU A 155 15.75 4.56 -0.02
N ILE A 156 15.53 3.94 1.13
CA ILE A 156 16.63 3.34 1.90
C ILE A 156 17.24 2.16 1.13
N ILE A 157 16.42 1.34 0.47
CA ILE A 157 16.90 0.28 -0.44
C ILE A 157 17.75 0.89 -1.56
N LEU A 158 17.24 1.90 -2.27
CA LEU A 158 17.96 2.56 -3.36
C LEU A 158 19.28 3.17 -2.90
N ILE A 159 19.30 3.83 -1.73
CA ILE A 159 20.52 4.40 -1.15
C ILE A 159 21.53 3.28 -0.84
N GLY A 160 21.10 2.18 -0.22
CA GLY A 160 21.95 1.03 0.05
C GLY A 160 22.54 0.41 -1.22
N LEU A 161 21.71 0.31 -2.27
CA LEU A 161 22.12 -0.17 -3.58
C LEU A 161 23.12 0.78 -4.28
N LEU A 162 22.91 2.09 -4.19
CA LEU A 162 23.83 3.10 -4.74
C LEU A 162 25.24 2.99 -4.12
N PHE A 163 25.35 2.66 -2.83
CA PHE A 163 26.64 2.40 -2.19
C PHE A 163 27.34 1.14 -2.73
N LEU A 164 26.58 0.13 -3.15
CA LEU A 164 27.12 -1.12 -3.70
C LEU A 164 27.51 -0.98 -5.17
N ASN A 165 26.58 -0.51 -6.01
CA ASN A 165 26.83 -0.31 -7.44
C ASN A 165 25.92 0.80 -8.00
N PRO A 166 26.43 2.02 -8.22
CA PRO A 166 25.62 3.14 -8.71
C PRO A 166 24.95 2.89 -10.07
N GLY A 167 25.64 2.20 -10.99
CA GLY A 167 25.16 1.95 -12.35
C GLY A 167 23.94 1.04 -12.38
N ILE A 168 24.03 -0.11 -11.71
CA ILE A 168 22.91 -1.07 -11.62
C ILE A 168 21.72 -0.44 -10.90
N SER A 169 21.98 0.30 -9.82
CA SER A 169 20.94 0.94 -9.00
C SER A 169 20.13 1.98 -9.76
N LEU A 170 20.81 2.86 -10.51
CA LEU A 170 20.14 3.85 -11.35
C LEU A 170 19.34 3.19 -12.48
N GLY A 171 19.88 2.11 -13.08
CA GLY A 171 19.17 1.34 -14.09
C GLY A 171 17.86 0.75 -13.56
N ILE A 172 17.91 0.06 -12.42
CA ILE A 172 16.71 -0.52 -11.77
C ILE A 172 15.72 0.57 -11.38
N GLY A 173 16.21 1.65 -10.76
CA GLY A 173 15.37 2.79 -10.38
C GLY A 173 14.67 3.43 -11.57
N PHE A 174 15.36 3.56 -12.71
CA PHE A 174 14.80 4.10 -13.93
C PHE A 174 13.76 3.17 -14.57
N VAL A 175 14.04 1.86 -14.64
CA VAL A 175 13.11 0.88 -15.21
C VAL A 175 11.83 0.79 -14.39
N ILE A 176 11.95 0.62 -13.06
CA ILE A 176 10.78 0.50 -12.18
C ILE A 176 10.03 1.83 -12.10
N GLY A 177 10.74 2.94 -11.89
CA GLY A 177 10.13 4.27 -11.80
C GLY A 177 9.46 4.70 -13.10
N GLY A 178 10.11 4.45 -14.23
CA GLY A 178 9.58 4.71 -15.57
C GLY A 178 8.33 3.88 -15.86
N ALA A 179 8.36 2.57 -15.58
CA ALA A 179 7.20 1.69 -15.74
C ALA A 179 6.01 2.14 -14.88
N TYR A 180 6.26 2.53 -13.63
CA TYR A 180 5.21 3.02 -12.73
C TYR A 180 4.62 4.34 -13.23
N PHE A 181 5.46 5.27 -13.67
CA PHE A 181 5.00 6.56 -14.20
C PHE A 181 4.14 6.37 -15.46
N LEU A 182 4.57 5.49 -16.35
CA LEU A 182 3.92 5.21 -17.63
C LEU A 182 2.56 4.54 -17.40
N THR A 183 2.50 3.49 -16.55
CA THR A 183 1.24 2.84 -16.16
C THR A 183 0.27 3.83 -15.52
N TYR A 184 0.74 4.63 -14.54
CA TYR A 184 -0.06 5.67 -13.90
C TYR A 184 -0.66 6.67 -14.91
N HIS A 185 0.14 7.10 -15.89
CA HIS A 185 -0.30 8.05 -16.91
C HIS A 185 -1.52 7.54 -17.71
N PHE A 186 -1.55 6.25 -18.04
CA PHE A 186 -2.65 5.64 -18.80
C PHE A 186 -3.91 5.47 -17.94
N ILE A 187 -3.77 5.05 -16.69
CA ILE A 187 -4.93 4.72 -15.83
C ILE A 187 -5.62 5.95 -15.23
N LYS A 188 -4.91 7.08 -15.03
CA LYS A 188 -5.45 8.25 -14.31
C LYS A 188 -6.76 8.79 -14.90
N ARG A 189 -6.95 8.68 -16.22
CA ARG A 189 -8.17 9.14 -16.91
C ARG A 189 -9.38 8.27 -16.55
N LEU A 190 -9.19 6.95 -16.45
CA LEU A 190 -10.22 5.99 -16.04
C LEU A 190 -10.60 6.21 -14.57
N LEU A 191 -9.60 6.38 -13.70
CA LEU A 191 -9.79 6.69 -12.28
C LEU A 191 -10.66 7.93 -12.08
N LYS A 192 -10.38 9.03 -12.79
CA LYS A 192 -11.19 10.26 -12.71
C LYS A 192 -12.63 10.02 -13.20
N LYS A 193 -12.78 9.48 -14.41
CA LYS A 193 -14.09 9.26 -15.03
C LYS A 193 -15.02 8.40 -14.17
N HIS A 194 -14.54 7.24 -13.71
CA HIS A 194 -15.35 6.33 -12.89
C HIS A 194 -15.48 6.83 -11.45
N GLY A 195 -14.52 7.60 -10.96
CA GLY A 195 -14.58 8.30 -9.68
C GLY A 195 -15.77 9.26 -9.60
N ASP A 196 -15.97 10.06 -10.65
CA ASP A 196 -17.07 11.03 -10.78
C ASP A 196 -18.43 10.34 -10.87
N VAL A 197 -18.54 9.25 -11.66
CA VAL A 197 -19.77 8.43 -11.74
C VAL A 197 -20.17 7.90 -10.36
N LEU A 198 -19.21 7.42 -9.56
CA LEU A 198 -19.50 6.93 -8.22
C LEU A 198 -20.01 8.04 -7.30
N THR A 199 -19.45 9.25 -7.42
CA THR A 199 -19.86 10.41 -6.64
C THR A 199 -21.30 10.82 -6.97
N VAL A 200 -21.65 10.88 -8.27
CA VAL A 200 -23.03 11.16 -8.71
C VAL A 200 -24.00 10.08 -8.23
N ARG A 201 -23.65 8.80 -8.40
CA ARG A 201 -24.47 7.67 -7.92
C ARG A 201 -24.77 7.77 -6.43
N ASN A 202 -23.79 8.13 -5.62
CA ASN A 202 -23.94 8.24 -4.17
C ASN A 202 -24.98 9.29 -3.76
N VAL A 203 -24.96 10.45 -4.42
CA VAL A 203 -25.95 11.53 -4.20
C VAL A 203 -27.33 11.10 -4.68
N GLU A 204 -27.42 10.52 -5.88
CA GLU A 204 -28.71 10.13 -6.48
C GLU A 204 -29.37 8.97 -5.74
N VAL A 205 -28.61 7.95 -5.33
CA VAL A 205 -29.13 6.83 -4.54
C VAL A 205 -29.64 7.33 -3.18
N GLN A 206 -28.89 8.20 -2.51
CA GLN A 206 -29.34 8.80 -1.25
C GLN A 206 -30.66 9.55 -1.46
N LYS A 207 -30.77 10.33 -2.53
CA LYS A 207 -31.99 11.08 -2.88
C LYS A 207 -33.18 10.15 -3.11
N ILE A 208 -33.02 9.11 -3.94
CA ILE A 208 -34.10 8.16 -4.27
C ILE A 208 -34.61 7.44 -3.02
N LEU A 209 -33.70 7.00 -2.14
CA LEU A 209 -34.07 6.33 -0.90
C LEU A 209 -34.80 7.29 0.04
N THR A 210 -34.26 8.49 0.24
CA THR A 210 -34.89 9.51 1.10
C THR A 210 -36.28 9.90 0.59
N GLU A 211 -36.43 10.20 -0.70
CA GLU A 211 -37.74 10.53 -1.31
C GLU A 211 -38.73 9.36 -1.21
N GLY A 212 -38.27 8.13 -1.47
CA GLY A 212 -39.13 6.94 -1.44
C GLY A 212 -39.63 6.59 -0.05
N PHE A 213 -38.79 6.71 0.98
CA PHE A 213 -39.18 6.39 2.35
C PHE A 213 -39.98 7.51 3.02
N ILE A 214 -39.59 8.77 2.84
CA ILE A 214 -40.35 9.90 3.40
C ILE A 214 -41.73 10.00 2.71
N GLY A 215 -41.78 9.81 1.39
CA GLY A 215 -42.99 9.85 0.58
C GLY A 215 -43.72 8.50 0.46
N ILE A 216 -43.46 7.52 1.34
CA ILE A 216 -43.93 6.14 1.13
C ILE A 216 -45.45 6.04 0.97
N LYS A 217 -46.20 6.90 1.66
CA LYS A 217 -47.67 6.98 1.53
C LYS A 217 -48.08 7.35 0.11
N GLU A 218 -47.48 8.37 -0.48
CA GLU A 218 -47.75 8.81 -1.86
C GLU A 218 -47.30 7.76 -2.88
N VAL A 219 -46.14 7.14 -2.65
CA VAL A 219 -45.65 6.03 -3.50
C VAL A 219 -46.66 4.88 -3.51
N THR A 220 -47.24 4.56 -2.36
CA THR A 220 -48.22 3.49 -2.20
C THR A 220 -49.54 3.84 -2.86
N LEU A 221 -50.09 5.01 -2.56
CA LEU A 221 -51.37 5.48 -3.10
C LEU A 221 -51.36 5.58 -4.63
N ASN A 222 -50.26 6.07 -5.20
CA ASN A 222 -50.09 6.25 -6.65
C ASN A 222 -49.51 5.01 -7.36
N LYS A 223 -49.30 3.89 -6.63
CA LYS A 223 -48.72 2.65 -7.16
C LYS A 223 -47.36 2.83 -7.87
N LEU A 224 -46.53 3.76 -7.40
CA LEU A 224 -45.24 4.14 -8.03
C LEU A 224 -44.05 3.23 -7.67
N HIS A 225 -44.26 2.15 -6.93
CA HIS A 225 -43.19 1.24 -6.46
C HIS A 225 -42.22 0.83 -7.56
N ARG A 226 -42.74 0.42 -8.72
CA ARG A 226 -41.92 -0.05 -9.84
C ARG A 226 -41.01 1.04 -10.39
N ASN A 227 -41.51 2.27 -10.50
CA ASN A 227 -40.73 3.41 -10.98
C ASN A 227 -39.54 3.71 -10.06
N PHE A 228 -39.75 3.69 -8.74
CA PHE A 228 -38.66 3.87 -7.77
C PHE A 228 -37.62 2.74 -7.85
N ILE A 229 -38.07 1.49 -7.96
CA ILE A 229 -37.19 0.32 -8.10
C ILE A 229 -36.36 0.40 -9.39
N GLU A 230 -36.98 0.73 -10.53
CA GLU A 230 -36.28 0.83 -11.81
C GLU A 230 -35.28 1.99 -11.83
N LYS A 231 -35.65 3.15 -11.26
CA LYS A 231 -34.74 4.30 -11.11
C LYS A 231 -33.53 3.94 -10.23
N TYR A 232 -33.77 3.32 -9.07
CA TYR A 232 -32.70 2.84 -8.20
C TYR A 232 -31.80 1.83 -8.92
N ARG A 233 -32.39 0.83 -9.58
CA ARG A 233 -31.65 -0.22 -10.29
C ARG A 233 -30.72 0.38 -11.34
N ASN A 234 -31.21 1.28 -12.18
CA ASN A 234 -30.43 1.87 -13.27
C ASN A 234 -29.22 2.68 -12.77
N ILE A 235 -29.41 3.48 -11.73
CA ILE A 235 -28.33 4.32 -11.16
C ILE A 235 -27.35 3.44 -10.37
N ASN A 236 -27.86 2.49 -9.59
CA ASN A 236 -27.03 1.62 -8.78
C ASN A 236 -26.15 0.70 -9.63
N LEU A 237 -26.68 0.10 -10.70
CA LEU A 237 -25.90 -0.74 -11.61
C LEU A 237 -24.75 0.03 -12.27
N LYS A 238 -24.99 1.26 -12.75
CA LYS A 238 -23.93 2.11 -13.31
C LYS A 238 -22.82 2.41 -12.29
N GLY A 239 -23.20 2.67 -11.04
CA GLY A 239 -22.26 2.88 -9.94
C GLY A 239 -21.46 1.63 -9.60
N LEU A 240 -22.10 0.48 -9.49
CA LEU A 240 -21.43 -0.80 -9.20
C LEU A 240 -20.44 -1.17 -10.30
N ASN A 241 -20.82 -1.04 -11.58
CA ASN A 241 -19.89 -1.26 -12.69
C ASN A 241 -18.68 -0.32 -12.63
N SER A 242 -18.90 0.96 -12.29
CA SER A 242 -17.80 1.92 -12.12
C SER A 242 -16.93 1.57 -10.92
N SER A 243 -17.50 1.07 -9.83
CA SER A 243 -16.76 0.59 -8.66
C SER A 243 -15.85 -0.59 -9.03
N SER A 244 -16.35 -1.57 -9.78
CA SER A 244 -15.55 -2.72 -10.23
C SER A 244 -14.38 -2.28 -11.10
N ILE A 245 -14.61 -1.33 -12.02
CA ILE A 245 -13.54 -0.77 -12.86
C ILE A 245 -12.50 -0.04 -12.01
N LEU A 246 -12.90 0.74 -11.01
CA LEU A 246 -11.96 1.43 -10.12
C LEU A 246 -11.08 0.45 -9.34
N THR A 247 -11.64 -0.65 -8.84
CA THR A 247 -10.88 -1.70 -8.15
C THR A 247 -9.87 -2.34 -9.10
N LEU A 248 -10.31 -2.79 -10.28
CA LEU A 248 -9.43 -3.40 -11.28
C LEU A 248 -8.29 -2.47 -11.71
N VAL A 249 -8.63 -1.20 -12.01
CA VAL A 249 -7.65 -0.20 -12.43
C VAL A 249 -6.64 0.12 -11.33
N GLY A 250 -7.05 0.02 -10.06
CA GLY A 250 -6.15 0.15 -8.91
C GLY A 250 -5.06 -0.93 -8.86
N ASP A 251 -5.38 -2.15 -9.32
CA ASP A 251 -4.46 -3.30 -9.25
C ASP A 251 -3.55 -3.45 -10.49
N ILE A 252 -3.93 -2.85 -11.63
CA ILE A 252 -3.14 -2.94 -12.88
C ILE A 252 -1.66 -2.54 -12.70
N PRO A 253 -1.31 -1.41 -12.06
CA PRO A 253 0.09 -1.04 -11.88
C PRO A 253 0.92 -2.13 -11.20
N LYS A 254 0.35 -2.79 -10.19
CA LYS A 254 1.03 -3.87 -9.46
C LYS A 254 1.40 -5.01 -10.40
N TYR A 255 0.42 -5.53 -11.17
CA TYR A 255 0.66 -6.64 -12.09
C TYR A 255 1.64 -6.31 -13.20
N VAL A 256 1.62 -5.06 -13.71
CA VAL A 256 2.60 -4.62 -14.71
C VAL A 256 4.00 -4.59 -14.13
N ILE A 257 4.18 -4.05 -12.91
CA ILE A 257 5.49 -4.02 -12.24
C ILE A 257 5.99 -5.42 -11.92
N GLU A 258 5.13 -6.32 -11.43
CA GLU A 258 5.50 -7.72 -11.21
C GLU A 258 5.99 -8.38 -12.51
N THR A 259 5.25 -8.19 -13.61
CA THR A 259 5.64 -8.74 -14.92
C THR A 259 7.00 -8.22 -15.38
N ILE A 260 7.26 -6.92 -15.22
CA ILE A 260 8.54 -6.29 -15.59
C ILE A 260 9.67 -6.80 -14.69
N ALA A 261 9.43 -6.89 -13.38
CA ALA A 261 10.41 -7.41 -12.42
C ALA A 261 10.80 -8.85 -12.76
N PHE A 262 9.82 -9.74 -12.93
CA PHE A 262 10.08 -11.13 -13.32
C PHE A 262 10.76 -11.23 -14.69
N SER A 263 10.31 -10.46 -15.69
CA SER A 263 10.93 -10.45 -17.02
C SER A 263 12.40 -10.02 -16.95
N THR A 264 12.72 -9.01 -16.13
CA THR A 264 14.10 -8.54 -15.94
C THR A 264 14.96 -9.62 -15.31
N ILE A 265 14.43 -10.35 -14.32
CA ILE A 265 15.13 -11.47 -13.68
C ILE A 265 15.36 -12.61 -14.67
N PHE A 266 14.34 -13.04 -15.43
CA PHE A 266 14.46 -14.12 -16.41
C PHE A 266 15.45 -13.77 -17.52
N ILE A 267 15.38 -12.56 -18.09
CA ILE A 267 16.32 -12.10 -19.10
C ILE A 267 17.74 -12.05 -18.52
N GLY A 268 17.91 -11.55 -17.29
CA GLY A 268 19.19 -11.56 -16.59
C GLY A 268 19.77 -12.96 -16.39
N ALA A 269 18.93 -13.93 -16.00
CA ALA A 269 19.34 -15.33 -15.86
C ALA A 269 19.73 -15.96 -17.20
N ILE A 270 18.99 -15.70 -18.28
CA ILE A 270 19.32 -16.19 -19.63
C ILE A 270 20.66 -15.63 -20.09
N ILE A 271 20.91 -14.33 -19.88
CA ILE A 271 22.20 -13.70 -20.20
C ILE A 271 23.31 -14.34 -19.37
N ALA A 272 23.13 -14.50 -18.06
CA ALA A 272 24.13 -15.11 -17.19
C ALA A 272 24.52 -16.53 -17.64
N LEU A 273 23.56 -17.36 -18.05
CA LEU A 273 23.81 -18.70 -18.59
C LEU A 273 24.62 -18.70 -19.90
N GLN A 274 24.58 -17.61 -20.67
CA GLN A 274 25.36 -17.48 -21.91
C GLN A 274 26.80 -17.02 -21.66
N PHE A 275 27.06 -16.35 -20.53
CA PHE A 275 28.37 -15.75 -20.22
C PHE A 275 29.15 -16.46 -19.10
N ASP A 276 28.49 -17.21 -18.20
CA ASP A 276 29.17 -17.85 -17.05
C ASP A 276 28.56 -19.21 -16.66
N ASN A 277 29.41 -20.22 -16.39
CA ASN A 277 29.01 -21.62 -16.11
C ASN A 277 28.68 -21.90 -14.62
N ASN A 278 28.62 -20.87 -13.76
CA ASN A 278 28.36 -21.03 -12.33
C ASN A 278 26.85 -21.01 -12.02
N SER A 279 26.22 -22.17 -12.17
CA SER A 279 24.79 -22.42 -11.91
C SER A 279 24.34 -22.13 -10.46
N SER A 280 25.27 -22.09 -9.50
CA SER A 280 24.99 -21.89 -8.08
C SER A 280 24.51 -20.47 -7.74
N SER A 281 25.01 -19.44 -8.41
CA SER A 281 24.58 -18.05 -8.17
C SER A 281 23.16 -17.78 -8.66
N ILE A 282 22.72 -18.46 -9.72
CA ILE A 282 21.38 -18.31 -10.32
C ILE A 282 20.31 -18.97 -9.44
N ILE A 283 20.62 -20.12 -8.83
CA ILE A 283 19.72 -20.82 -7.91
C ILE A 283 19.47 -19.98 -6.65
N VAL A 284 20.51 -19.36 -6.07
CA VAL A 284 20.36 -18.49 -4.88
C VAL A 284 19.50 -17.26 -5.19
N PHE A 285 19.66 -16.65 -6.37
CA PHE A 285 18.81 -15.54 -6.80
C PHE A 285 17.34 -15.93 -7.02
N LEU A 286 17.07 -17.10 -7.58
CA LEU A 286 15.71 -17.64 -7.71
C LEU A 286 15.10 -18.01 -6.34
N SER A 287 15.93 -18.43 -5.38
CA SER A 287 15.50 -18.84 -4.03
C SER A 287 15.07 -17.65 -3.16
N ILE A 288 15.64 -16.46 -3.36
CA ILE A 288 15.31 -15.24 -2.59
C ILE A 288 13.89 -14.74 -2.89
N TYR A 289 13.30 -15.15 -4.01
CA TYR A 289 11.96 -14.73 -4.44
C TYR A 289 10.90 -15.85 -4.37
N ALA A 290 11.31 -17.07 -3.98
CA ALA A 290 10.41 -18.21 -3.75
C ALA A 290 9.72 -18.12 -2.38
#